data_AF-A0A7H9HSN2-F1
#
_entry.id   AF-A0A7H9HSN2-F1
#
_cell.length_a   1.000
_cell.length_b   1.000
_cell.length_c   1.000
_cell.angle_alpha   90.00
_cell.angle_beta   90.00
_cell.angle_gamma   90.00
#
_symmetry.space_group_name_H-M   'P 1'
#
loop_
_entity.id
_entity.type
_entity.pdbx_description
1 polymer ?
#
loop_
_entity_poly.entity_id
_entity_poly.type
_entity_poly.pdbx_seq_one_letter_code
_entity_poly.pdbx_strand_id
1 'polypeptide(L)'
;MTSSFYGSGNVEKTEQKGPMVPSVIKASPEMETTMLPTGNQIIESVQITHTLRRWRNMLINKIDLVRAEWETQKSAARNELASVDEYLQKNVLTDTHENRELVVPSAILSLGAFFSGRVLSNPLNWGSKKNIFAGRPSLLGQICTSIPSRVLLPIALASTVFYQLTPVTAVNIVDTIQRDVLPKPLVDNCHRSWNEYYVHGLAEATRNLSTNCNDQLQKSVRFVRETINDALN
;
A
#
# COMPACT_ATOMS: atom_id res chain seq x y z
N MET A 1 -51.46 85.61 29.24
CA MET A 1 -52.37 84.92 28.29
C MET A 1 -52.22 85.62 26.94
N THR A 2 -51.87 85.06 25.78
CA THR A 2 -51.48 83.72 25.28
C THR A 2 -51.11 83.93 23.79
N SER A 3 -50.14 83.15 23.27
CA SER A 3 -49.74 82.99 21.84
C SER A 3 -49.09 84.22 21.18
N SER A 4 -48.07 84.12 20.33
CA SER A 4 -47.69 83.11 19.33
C SER A 4 -46.15 83.01 19.24
N PHE A 5 -45.63 81.78 19.16
CA PHE A 5 -44.19 81.44 19.21
C PHE A 5 -43.60 81.02 17.85
N TYR A 6 -44.35 81.15 16.75
CA TYR A 6 -43.83 80.91 15.40
C TYR A 6 -43.65 82.23 14.66
N GLY A 7 -42.45 82.79 14.78
CA GLY A 7 -41.90 83.79 13.87
C GLY A 7 -40.91 83.12 12.94
N SER A 8 -41.32 82.98 11.67
CA SER A 8 -40.54 82.41 10.57
C SER A 8 -39.29 83.25 10.30
N GLY A 9 -38.12 82.62 10.34
CA GLY A 9 -36.83 83.20 9.95
C GLY A 9 -35.92 82.09 9.44
N ASN A 10 -35.62 82.13 8.15
CA ASN A 10 -34.89 81.11 7.39
C ASN A 10 -33.63 80.60 8.09
N VAL A 11 -33.57 79.29 8.35
CA VAL A 11 -32.35 78.59 8.75
C VAL A 11 -31.45 78.51 7.51
N GLU A 12 -30.38 79.30 7.51
CA GLU A 12 -29.25 79.12 6.60
C GLU A 12 -28.82 77.66 6.60
N LYS A 13 -28.87 77.02 5.42
CA LYS A 13 -28.33 75.68 5.21
C LYS A 13 -26.84 75.75 5.51
N THR A 14 -26.44 75.25 6.67
CA THR A 14 -25.04 74.98 6.97
C THR A 14 -24.57 73.94 5.96
N GLU A 15 -23.77 74.37 4.98
CA GLU A 15 -23.04 73.46 4.11
C GLU A 15 -22.20 72.55 5.02
N GLN A 16 -22.61 71.29 5.13
CA GLN A 16 -21.79 70.25 5.74
C GLN A 16 -20.50 70.16 4.91
N LYS A 17 -19.44 70.80 5.41
CA LYS A 17 -18.08 70.63 4.92
C LYS A 17 -17.73 69.15 5.05
N GLY A 18 -17.89 68.42 3.96
CA GLY A 18 -17.23 67.13 3.79
C GLY A 18 -15.71 67.28 3.97
N PRO A 19 -14.98 66.17 4.20
CA PRO A 19 -13.60 66.23 4.63
C PRO A 19 -12.74 67.02 3.64
N MET A 20 -11.85 67.88 4.18
CA MET A 20 -10.92 68.68 3.38
C MET A 20 -9.86 67.78 2.77
N VAL A 21 -10.08 67.34 1.53
CA VAL A 21 -9.05 66.72 0.70
C VAL A 21 -8.15 67.81 0.11
N PRO A 22 -6.81 67.71 0.22
CA PRO A 22 -5.88 68.64 -0.40
C PRO A 22 -6.19 68.85 -1.90
N SER A 23 -6.22 70.09 -2.37
CA SER A 23 -6.55 70.46 -3.75
C SER A 23 -5.64 69.80 -4.80
N VAL A 24 -4.41 69.46 -4.41
CA VAL A 24 -3.41 68.74 -5.21
C VAL A 24 -3.89 67.34 -5.61
N ILE A 25 -4.69 66.70 -4.75
CA ILE A 25 -5.24 65.35 -4.98
C ILE A 25 -6.49 65.43 -5.85
N LYS A 26 -7.35 66.44 -5.67
CA LYS A 26 -8.54 66.68 -6.52
C LYS A 26 -8.20 67.09 -7.95
N ALA A 27 -7.02 67.66 -8.17
CA ALA A 27 -6.56 68.12 -9.49
C ALA A 27 -5.86 67.03 -10.31
N SER A 28 -5.61 65.85 -9.72
CA SER A 28 -4.94 64.74 -10.41
C SER A 28 -5.99 63.85 -11.09
N PRO A 29 -5.98 63.70 -12.43
CA PRO A 29 -6.98 62.88 -13.16
C PRO A 29 -6.89 61.38 -12.85
N GLU A 30 -5.88 60.96 -12.09
CA GLU A 30 -5.57 59.56 -11.77
C GLU A 30 -5.99 59.15 -10.34
N MET A 31 -6.59 60.06 -9.56
CA MET A 31 -7.05 59.79 -8.20
C MET A 31 -8.57 59.95 -8.07
N GLU A 32 -9.23 58.91 -7.56
CA GLU A 32 -10.66 58.88 -7.30
C GLU A 32 -10.92 58.89 -5.78
N THR A 33 -11.88 59.69 -5.33
CA THR A 33 -12.25 59.74 -3.91
C THR A 33 -13.67 59.26 -3.70
N THR A 34 -13.83 58.15 -2.99
CA THR A 34 -15.15 57.58 -2.67
C THR A 34 -15.40 57.65 -1.16
N MET A 35 -16.58 58.11 -0.74
CA MET A 35 -17.01 57.99 0.65
C MET A 35 -17.68 56.63 0.88
N LEU A 36 -17.21 55.91 1.89
CA LEU A 36 -17.87 54.72 2.37
C LEU A 36 -19.16 55.07 3.13
N PRO A 37 -20.13 54.15 3.21
CA PRO A 37 -21.36 54.31 4.02
C PRO A 37 -21.09 54.56 5.51
N THR A 38 -19.89 54.24 5.99
CA THR A 38 -19.42 54.48 7.37
C THR A 38 -18.94 55.91 7.61
N GLY A 39 -18.95 56.78 6.58
CA GLY A 39 -18.47 58.17 6.66
C GLY A 39 -16.97 58.35 6.43
N ASN A 40 -16.22 57.25 6.23
CA ASN A 40 -14.78 57.30 5.92
C ASN A 40 -14.55 57.58 4.43
N GLN A 41 -13.64 58.50 4.10
CA GLN A 41 -13.27 58.82 2.72
C GLN A 41 -12.00 58.08 2.32
N ILE A 42 -12.06 57.33 1.22
CA ILE A 42 -10.90 56.64 0.64
C ILE A 42 -10.43 57.45 -0.56
N ILE A 43 -9.12 57.66 -0.63
CA ILE A 43 -8.44 58.25 -1.80
C ILE A 43 -7.73 57.10 -2.50
N GLU A 44 -8.18 56.74 -3.70
CA GLU A 44 -7.61 55.66 -4.49
C GLU A 44 -6.88 56.20 -5.71
N SER A 45 -5.72 55.62 -6.03
CA SER A 45 -5.10 55.81 -7.35
C SER A 45 -5.68 54.76 -8.31
N VAL A 46 -6.37 55.23 -9.35
CA VAL A 46 -7.09 54.38 -10.31
C VAL A 46 -6.13 53.38 -10.99
N GLN A 47 -4.92 53.83 -11.33
CA GLN A 47 -3.91 53.02 -12.01
C GLN A 47 -3.33 51.93 -11.08
N ILE A 48 -3.01 52.29 -9.83
CA ILE A 48 -2.47 51.34 -8.85
C ILE A 48 -3.54 50.31 -8.50
N THR A 49 -4.78 50.74 -8.24
CA THR A 49 -5.91 49.85 -7.94
C THR A 49 -6.18 48.88 -9.09
N HIS A 50 -6.21 49.36 -10.35
CA HIS A 50 -6.42 48.49 -11.51
C HIS A 50 -5.31 47.44 -11.67
N THR A 51 -4.05 47.86 -11.47
CA THR A 51 -2.89 46.97 -11.57
C THR A 51 -2.92 45.90 -10.46
N LEU A 52 -3.15 46.31 -9.20
CA LEU A 52 -3.33 45.40 -8.07
C LEU A 52 -4.48 44.42 -8.29
N ARG A 53 -5.61 44.89 -8.83
CA ARG A 53 -6.78 44.06 -9.12
C ARG A 53 -6.48 43.04 -10.21
N ARG A 54 -5.73 43.42 -11.25
CA ARG A 54 -5.26 42.48 -12.30
C ARG A 54 -4.33 41.41 -11.71
N TRP A 55 -3.35 41.80 -10.89
CA TRP A 55 -2.44 40.86 -10.22
C TRP A 55 -3.19 39.91 -9.27
N ARG A 56 -4.09 40.45 -8.46
CA ARG A 56 -4.95 39.66 -7.57
C ARG A 56 -5.77 38.64 -8.34
N ASN A 57 -6.45 39.06 -9.42
CA ASN A 57 -7.27 38.16 -10.23
C ASN A 57 -6.41 37.08 -10.91
N MET A 58 -5.22 37.41 -11.38
CA MET A 58 -4.28 36.44 -11.96
C MET A 58 -3.83 35.40 -10.92
N LEU A 59 -3.52 35.84 -9.69
CA LEU A 59 -3.15 34.95 -8.59
C LEU A 59 -4.31 34.05 -8.17
N ILE A 60 -5.52 34.61 -8.04
CA ILE A 60 -6.73 33.84 -7.72
C ILE A 60 -6.95 32.76 -8.78
N ASN A 61 -6.91 33.12 -10.07
CA ASN A 61 -7.10 32.15 -11.15
C ASN A 61 -6.05 31.04 -11.14
N LYS A 62 -4.78 31.36 -10.83
CA LYS A 62 -3.72 30.34 -10.70
C LYS A 62 -3.96 29.43 -9.50
N ILE A 63 -4.35 29.99 -8.36
CA ILE A 63 -4.66 29.22 -7.15
C ILE A 63 -5.86 28.30 -7.39
N ASP A 64 -6.90 28.80 -8.04
CA ASP A 64 -8.10 28.03 -8.36
C ASP A 64 -7.79 26.89 -9.33
N LEU A 65 -6.91 27.12 -10.32
CA LEU A 65 -6.44 26.09 -11.23
C LEU A 65 -5.67 24.99 -10.50
N VAL A 66 -4.70 25.34 -9.65
CA VAL A 66 -3.94 24.37 -8.85
C VAL A 66 -4.85 23.61 -7.89
N ARG A 67 -5.83 24.28 -7.27
CA ARG A 67 -6.83 23.62 -6.41
C ARG A 67 -7.68 22.64 -7.20
N ALA A 68 -8.11 23.01 -8.41
CA ALA A 68 -8.89 22.13 -9.28
C ALA A 68 -8.08 20.91 -9.71
N GLU A 69 -6.82 21.08 -10.10
CA GLU A 69 -5.90 19.98 -10.41
C GLU A 69 -5.69 19.06 -9.21
N TRP A 70 -5.50 19.63 -8.01
CA TRP A 70 -5.34 18.87 -6.78
C TRP A 70 -6.57 18.02 -6.46
N GLU A 71 -7.77 18.61 -6.51
CA GLU A 71 -9.00 17.85 -6.27
C GLU A 71 -9.24 16.80 -7.36
N THR A 72 -8.83 17.07 -8.61
CA THR A 72 -8.89 16.09 -9.70
C THR A 72 -7.95 14.92 -9.45
N GLN A 73 -6.70 15.16 -9.08
CA GLN A 73 -5.74 14.09 -8.77
C GLN A 73 -6.16 13.28 -7.55
N LYS A 74 -6.68 13.94 -6.51
CA LYS A 74 -7.24 13.28 -5.33
C LYS A 74 -8.44 12.40 -5.69
N SER A 75 -9.30 12.86 -6.60
CA SER A 75 -10.42 12.07 -7.10
C SER A 75 -9.95 10.88 -7.94
N ALA A 76 -8.98 11.09 -8.83
CA ALA A 76 -8.38 10.02 -9.64
C ALA A 76 -7.73 8.94 -8.76
N ALA A 77 -6.92 9.34 -7.78
CA ALA A 77 -6.28 8.41 -6.85
C ALA A 77 -7.31 7.60 -6.03
N ARG A 78 -8.42 8.23 -5.60
CA ARG A 78 -9.52 7.51 -4.94
C ARG A 78 -10.19 6.51 -5.87
N ASN A 79 -10.38 6.88 -7.14
CA ASN A 79 -10.98 5.99 -8.13
C ASN A 79 -10.07 4.80 -8.45
N GLU A 80 -8.76 5.01 -8.55
CA GLU A 80 -7.79 3.92 -8.71
C GLU A 80 -7.78 3.00 -7.50
N LEU A 81 -7.79 3.53 -6.28
CA LEU A 81 -7.88 2.74 -5.06
C LEU A 81 -9.17 1.92 -5.01
N ALA A 82 -10.31 2.52 -5.37
CA ALA A 82 -11.59 1.81 -5.44
C ALA A 82 -11.57 0.71 -6.51
N SER A 83 -10.96 0.96 -7.67
CA SER A 83 -10.81 -0.03 -8.73
C SER A 83 -9.92 -1.20 -8.30
N VAL A 84 -8.85 -0.93 -7.53
CA VAL A 84 -7.98 -1.98 -6.99
C VAL A 84 -8.73 -2.80 -5.95
N ASP A 85 -9.47 -2.14 -5.04
CA ASP A 85 -10.26 -2.83 -4.02
C ASP A 85 -11.35 -3.71 -4.65
N GLU A 86 -12.11 -3.18 -5.60
CA GLU A 86 -13.12 -3.94 -6.35
C GLU A 86 -12.50 -5.15 -7.06
N TYR A 87 -11.33 -4.95 -7.69
CA TYR A 87 -10.62 -6.03 -8.36
C TYR A 87 -10.15 -7.11 -7.37
N LEU A 88 -9.61 -6.72 -6.22
CA LEU A 88 -9.18 -7.66 -5.18
C LEU A 88 -10.36 -8.43 -4.59
N GLN A 89 -11.48 -7.76 -4.31
CA GLN A 89 -12.71 -8.40 -3.82
C GLN A 89 -13.27 -9.40 -4.84
N LYS A 90 -13.18 -9.10 -6.13
CA LYS A 90 -13.71 -9.95 -7.20
C LYS A 90 -12.82 -11.15 -7.52
N ASN A 91 -11.49 -11.00 -7.46
CA ASN A 91 -10.56 -12.02 -7.97
C ASN A 91 -9.77 -12.73 -6.88
N VAL A 92 -9.48 -12.06 -5.75
CA VAL A 92 -8.58 -12.58 -4.71
C VAL A 92 -9.38 -12.97 -3.46
N LEU A 93 -10.13 -12.01 -2.91
CA LEU A 93 -10.86 -12.10 -1.67
C LEU A 93 -12.29 -12.63 -1.92
N THR A 94 -12.41 -13.79 -2.54
CA THR A 94 -13.72 -14.34 -2.95
C THR A 94 -14.48 -15.01 -1.80
N ASP A 95 -13.77 -15.52 -0.79
CA ASP A 95 -14.40 -16.22 0.34
C ASP A 95 -14.67 -15.27 1.51
N THR A 96 -15.96 -15.03 1.77
CA THR A 96 -16.43 -14.18 2.86
C THR A 96 -16.00 -14.62 4.25
N HIS A 97 -15.83 -15.94 4.49
CA HIS A 97 -15.41 -16.44 5.79
C HIS A 97 -13.92 -16.17 6.02
N GLU A 98 -13.07 -16.55 5.06
CA GLU A 98 -11.64 -16.25 5.11
C GLU A 98 -11.38 -14.75 5.29
N ASN A 99 -12.05 -13.92 4.50
CA ASN A 99 -11.86 -12.46 4.53
C ASN A 99 -12.20 -11.83 5.88
N ARG A 100 -13.28 -12.29 6.51
CA ARG A 100 -13.79 -11.67 7.74
C ARG A 100 -13.01 -12.10 8.97
N GLU A 101 -12.54 -13.34 9.01
CA GLU A 101 -12.02 -13.94 10.24
C GLU A 101 -10.56 -14.39 10.14
N LEU A 102 -10.09 -14.78 8.95
CA LEU A 102 -8.82 -15.53 8.81
C LEU A 102 -7.71 -14.76 8.09
N VAL A 103 -8.01 -13.86 7.15
CA VAL A 103 -6.99 -13.13 6.36
C VAL A 103 -6.05 -12.28 7.24
N VAL A 104 -6.59 -11.55 8.22
CA VAL A 104 -5.76 -10.70 9.08
C VAL A 104 -4.90 -11.55 10.04
N PRO A 105 -5.45 -12.53 10.78
CA PRO A 105 -4.63 -13.44 11.57
C PRO A 105 -3.62 -14.24 10.75
N SER A 106 -3.99 -14.73 9.56
CA SER A 106 -3.09 -15.48 8.68
C SER A 106 -1.94 -14.61 8.18
N ALA A 107 -2.19 -13.34 7.85
CA ALA A 107 -1.14 -12.40 7.49
C ALA A 107 -0.15 -12.18 8.64
N ILE A 108 -0.64 -11.97 9.88
CA ILE A 108 0.22 -11.79 11.06
C ILE A 108 1.05 -13.06 11.33
N LEU A 109 0.42 -14.23 11.30
CA LEU A 109 1.11 -15.50 11.53
C LEU A 109 2.11 -15.83 10.42
N SER A 110 1.80 -15.52 9.15
CA SER A 110 2.72 -15.67 8.02
C SER A 110 3.95 -14.76 8.17
N LEU A 111 3.77 -13.55 8.68
CA LEU A 111 4.85 -12.61 8.99
C LEU A 111 5.71 -13.12 10.16
N GLY A 112 5.08 -13.70 11.18
CA GLY A 112 5.79 -14.43 12.23
C GLY A 112 6.64 -15.58 11.67
N ALA A 113 6.05 -16.41 10.80
CA ALA A 113 6.72 -17.52 10.14
C ALA A 113 7.87 -17.06 9.23
N PHE A 114 7.73 -15.92 8.55
CA PHE A 114 8.79 -15.29 7.79
C PHE A 114 10.00 -14.97 8.67
N PHE A 115 9.76 -14.32 9.83
CA PHE A 115 10.84 -13.99 10.77
C PHE A 115 11.45 -15.25 11.39
N SER A 116 10.65 -16.25 11.73
CA SER A 116 11.16 -17.57 12.15
C SER A 116 12.06 -18.19 11.09
N GLY A 117 11.70 -18.10 9.80
CA GLY A 117 12.54 -18.56 8.71
C GLY A 117 13.83 -17.75 8.54
N ARG A 118 13.79 -16.43 8.78
CA ARG A 118 14.99 -15.59 8.82
C ARG A 118 15.93 -15.98 9.96
N VAL A 119 15.38 -16.29 11.13
CA VAL A 119 16.14 -16.79 12.28
C VAL A 119 16.74 -18.16 11.96
N LEU A 120 15.96 -19.08 11.39
CA LEU A 120 16.43 -20.42 11.01
C LEU A 120 17.49 -20.40 9.91
N SER A 121 17.44 -19.45 8.98
CA SER A 121 18.41 -19.36 7.89
C SER A 121 19.67 -18.56 8.24
N ASN A 122 19.74 -17.98 9.43
CA ASN A 122 20.90 -17.19 9.87
C ASN A 122 22.08 -18.12 10.25
N PRO A 123 23.24 -18.02 9.56
CA PRO A 123 24.41 -18.87 9.83
C PRO A 123 24.98 -18.70 11.25
N LEU A 124 24.76 -17.55 11.89
CA LEU A 124 25.22 -17.27 13.25
C LEU A 124 24.48 -18.15 14.27
N ASN A 125 23.23 -18.54 13.99
CA ASN A 125 22.43 -19.38 14.86
C ASN A 125 22.84 -20.87 14.80
N TRP A 126 23.60 -21.27 13.78
CA TRP A 126 24.07 -22.65 13.58
C TRP A 126 25.57 -22.84 13.89
N GLY A 127 26.19 -21.87 14.56
CA GLY A 127 27.59 -21.96 14.95
C GLY A 127 28.58 -21.86 13.78
N SER A 128 28.23 -21.22 12.66
CA SER A 128 29.16 -21.13 11.53
C SER A 128 30.35 -20.18 11.83
N LYS A 129 31.54 -20.77 11.97
CA LYS A 129 32.91 -20.19 11.93
C LYS A 129 33.28 -19.02 12.86
N LYS A 130 32.38 -18.43 13.66
CA LYS A 130 32.70 -17.27 14.53
C LYS A 130 32.43 -17.45 16.03
N ASN A 131 32.11 -18.66 16.50
CA ASN A 131 31.90 -18.92 17.92
C ASN A 131 33.01 -19.82 18.48
N ILE A 132 33.58 -19.44 19.62
CA ILE A 132 34.72 -20.13 20.27
C ILE A 132 34.29 -21.52 20.81
N PHE A 133 32.98 -21.76 20.90
CA PHE A 133 32.36 -23.06 21.23
C PHE A 133 31.82 -23.82 20.00
N ALA A 134 32.09 -23.38 18.77
CA ALA A 134 31.43 -23.92 17.58
C ALA A 134 32.11 -25.18 17.01
N GLY A 135 31.40 -26.31 17.09
CA GLY A 135 31.65 -27.49 16.26
C GLY A 135 31.29 -27.26 14.78
N ARG A 136 31.59 -28.24 13.93
CA ARG A 136 31.19 -28.23 12.51
C ARG A 136 29.66 -28.08 12.40
N PRO A 137 29.14 -27.17 11.55
CA PRO A 137 27.70 -27.02 11.38
C PRO A 137 27.10 -28.35 10.88
N SER A 138 25.97 -28.74 11.46
CA SER A 138 25.22 -29.94 11.04
C SER A 138 24.83 -29.82 9.57
N LEU A 139 24.64 -30.95 8.87
CA LEU A 139 24.19 -30.96 7.47
C LEU A 139 22.89 -30.15 7.29
N LEU A 140 21.95 -30.26 8.23
CA LEU A 140 20.74 -29.43 8.29
C LEU A 140 21.06 -27.94 8.40
N GLY A 141 22.00 -27.55 9.27
CA GLY A 141 22.46 -26.17 9.36
C GLY A 141 23.09 -25.67 8.07
N GLN A 142 23.87 -26.50 7.36
CA GLN A 142 24.45 -26.12 6.06
C GLN A 142 23.38 -25.91 4.98
N ILE A 143 22.35 -26.76 4.93
CA ILE A 143 21.23 -26.63 4.00
C ILE A 143 20.41 -25.39 4.32
N CYS A 144 20.00 -25.21 5.59
CA CYS A 144 19.16 -24.10 6.03
C CYS A 144 19.86 -22.74 5.94
N THR A 145 21.19 -22.69 6.03
CA THR A 145 21.97 -21.43 6.00
C THR A 145 22.61 -21.12 4.64
N SER A 146 22.38 -21.98 3.63
CA SER A 146 22.78 -21.76 2.25
C SER A 146 22.17 -20.47 1.68
N ILE A 147 22.84 -19.83 0.71
CA ILE A 147 22.36 -18.58 0.10
C ILE A 147 20.93 -18.72 -0.47
N PRO A 148 20.58 -19.80 -1.19
CA PRO A 148 19.21 -19.99 -1.67
C PRO A 148 18.21 -20.13 -0.51
N SER A 149 18.57 -20.87 0.53
CA SER A 149 17.71 -21.07 1.71
C SER A 149 17.45 -19.77 2.47
N ARG A 150 18.40 -18.83 2.54
CA ARG A 150 18.17 -17.52 3.20
C ARG A 150 17.10 -16.67 2.55
N VAL A 151 16.85 -16.86 1.27
CA VAL A 151 15.81 -16.15 0.54
C VAL A 151 14.54 -16.99 0.50
N LEU A 152 14.66 -18.26 0.15
CA LEU A 152 13.51 -19.15 -0.07
C LEU A 152 12.84 -19.60 1.23
N LEU A 153 13.59 -19.96 2.28
CA LEU A 153 13.04 -20.55 3.49
C LEU A 153 12.09 -19.60 4.25
N PRO A 154 12.42 -18.29 4.44
CA PRO A 154 11.47 -17.33 4.99
C PRO A 154 10.18 -17.19 4.18
N ILE A 155 10.32 -17.10 2.85
CA ILE A 155 9.18 -16.92 1.94
C ILE A 155 8.33 -18.20 1.91
N ALA A 156 8.96 -19.37 1.87
CA ALA A 156 8.29 -20.66 1.88
C ALA A 156 7.49 -20.84 3.18
N LEU A 157 8.09 -20.59 4.35
CA LEU A 157 7.39 -20.71 5.62
C LEU A 157 6.20 -19.75 5.72
N ALA A 158 6.38 -18.50 5.31
CA ALA A 158 5.29 -17.52 5.27
C ALA A 158 4.16 -17.97 4.34
N SER A 159 4.50 -18.40 3.12
CA SER A 159 3.54 -18.86 2.12
C SER A 159 2.81 -20.12 2.58
N THR A 160 3.50 -21.06 3.23
CA THR A 160 2.86 -22.27 3.75
C THR A 160 1.89 -21.99 4.88
N VAL A 161 2.24 -21.09 5.80
CA VAL A 161 1.35 -20.72 6.92
C VAL A 161 0.14 -19.96 6.39
N PHE A 162 0.34 -19.05 5.44
CA PHE A 162 -0.75 -18.33 4.79
C PHE A 162 -1.68 -19.29 4.03
N TYR A 163 -1.12 -20.20 3.22
CA TYR A 163 -1.88 -21.19 2.46
C TYR A 163 -2.66 -22.17 3.36
N GLN A 164 -2.12 -22.55 4.52
CA GLN A 164 -2.83 -23.42 5.45
C GLN A 164 -4.02 -22.75 6.14
N LEU A 165 -3.96 -21.44 6.34
CA LEU A 165 -4.98 -20.69 7.09
C LEU A 165 -6.02 -20.04 6.18
N THR A 166 -5.62 -19.60 4.98
CA THR A 166 -6.49 -18.98 3.97
C THR A 166 -6.22 -19.59 2.60
N PRO A 167 -6.56 -20.88 2.40
CA PRO A 167 -6.25 -21.62 1.17
C PRO A 167 -6.92 -21.03 -0.06
N VAL A 168 -8.19 -20.62 0.02
CA VAL A 168 -8.92 -20.10 -1.15
C VAL A 168 -8.30 -18.80 -1.62
N THR A 169 -8.06 -17.87 -0.69
CA THR A 169 -7.40 -16.60 -0.97
C THR A 169 -5.98 -16.81 -1.52
N ALA A 170 -5.22 -17.75 -0.95
CA ALA A 170 -3.86 -18.03 -1.40
C ALA A 170 -3.81 -18.58 -2.83
N VAL A 171 -4.71 -19.50 -3.19
CA VAL A 171 -4.84 -20.03 -4.56
C VAL A 171 -5.22 -18.89 -5.52
N ASN A 172 -6.21 -18.09 -5.17
CA ASN A 172 -6.64 -16.98 -6.00
C ASN A 172 -5.53 -15.94 -6.24
N ILE A 173 -4.67 -15.66 -5.25
CA ILE A 173 -3.50 -14.79 -5.43
C ILE A 173 -2.56 -15.37 -6.49
N VAL A 174 -2.26 -16.67 -6.39
CA VAL A 174 -1.37 -17.36 -7.34
C VAL A 174 -1.97 -17.33 -8.74
N ASP A 175 -3.25 -17.66 -8.87
CA ASP A 175 -3.96 -17.66 -10.15
C ASP A 175 -4.01 -16.26 -10.77
N THR A 176 -4.24 -15.23 -9.95
CA THR A 176 -4.27 -13.84 -10.41
C THR A 176 -2.89 -13.39 -10.89
N ILE A 177 -1.82 -13.74 -10.17
CA ILE A 177 -0.44 -13.43 -10.59
C ILE A 177 -0.08 -14.15 -11.89
N GLN A 178 -0.46 -15.43 -12.02
CA GLN A 178 -0.22 -16.21 -13.23
C GLN A 178 -0.97 -15.64 -14.44
N ARG A 179 -2.21 -15.21 -14.25
CA ARG A 179 -3.06 -14.69 -15.34
C ARG A 179 -2.67 -13.28 -15.77
N ASP A 180 -2.44 -12.39 -14.81
CA ASP A 180 -2.43 -10.94 -15.05
C ASP A 180 -1.03 -10.31 -14.98
N VAL A 181 -0.03 -10.99 -14.40
CA VAL A 181 1.35 -10.49 -14.26
C VAL A 181 2.35 -11.29 -15.09
N LEU A 182 2.26 -12.61 -15.05
CA LEU A 182 3.25 -13.47 -15.67
C LEU A 182 2.98 -13.71 -17.17
N PRO A 183 4.01 -13.72 -18.03
CA PRO A 183 3.88 -14.17 -19.40
C PRO A 183 3.40 -15.62 -19.48
N LYS A 184 2.34 -15.87 -20.25
CA LYS A 184 1.78 -17.21 -20.53
C LYS A 184 2.83 -18.31 -20.79
N PRO A 185 3.85 -18.12 -21.66
CA PRO A 185 4.83 -19.17 -21.90
C PRO A 185 5.68 -19.54 -20.67
N LEU A 186 5.88 -18.61 -19.72
CA LEU A 186 6.58 -18.91 -18.47
C LEU A 186 5.70 -19.73 -17.53
N VAL A 187 4.40 -19.41 -17.45
CA VAL A 187 3.43 -20.15 -16.66
C VAL A 187 3.30 -21.58 -17.17
N ASP A 188 3.15 -21.76 -18.48
CA ASP A 188 3.02 -23.07 -19.12
C ASP A 188 4.27 -23.93 -18.92
N ASN A 189 5.47 -23.36 -19.11
CA ASN A 189 6.73 -24.07 -18.87
C ASN A 189 6.92 -24.44 -17.40
N CYS A 190 6.48 -23.58 -16.48
CA CYS A 190 6.53 -23.85 -15.04
C CYS A 190 5.61 -25.00 -14.67
N HIS A 191 4.35 -25.00 -15.13
CA HIS A 191 3.41 -26.09 -14.90
C HIS A 191 3.88 -27.40 -15.51
N ARG A 192 4.43 -27.36 -16.73
CA ARG A 192 5.00 -28.53 -17.38
C ARG A 192 6.17 -29.11 -16.57
N SER A 193 7.12 -28.27 -16.17
CA SER A 193 8.26 -28.70 -15.35
C SER A 193 7.79 -29.24 -14.00
N TRP A 194 6.82 -28.59 -13.36
CA TRP A 194 6.24 -29.06 -12.11
C TRP A 194 5.61 -30.44 -12.26
N ASN A 195 4.81 -30.66 -13.29
CA ASN A 195 4.20 -31.96 -13.55
C ASN A 195 5.25 -33.04 -13.84
N GLU A 196 6.25 -32.74 -14.68
CA GLU A 196 7.32 -33.69 -15.02
C GLU A 196 8.19 -34.05 -13.80
N TYR A 197 8.63 -33.07 -13.01
CA TYR A 197 9.55 -33.31 -11.89
C TYR A 197 8.86 -33.76 -10.61
N TYR A 198 7.74 -33.12 -10.24
CA TYR A 198 7.09 -33.35 -8.95
C TYR A 198 6.10 -34.51 -9.04
N VAL A 199 5.18 -34.46 -10.00
CA VAL A 199 4.08 -35.44 -10.10
C VAL A 199 4.57 -36.76 -10.68
N HIS A 200 5.40 -36.72 -11.72
CA HIS A 200 5.98 -37.94 -12.27
C HIS A 200 7.26 -38.33 -11.55
N GLY A 201 8.27 -37.46 -11.48
CA GLY A 201 9.57 -37.81 -10.88
C GLY A 201 9.50 -38.17 -9.38
N LEU A 202 9.02 -37.25 -8.54
CA LEU A 202 9.11 -37.41 -7.08
C LEU A 202 8.11 -38.45 -6.54
N ALA A 203 6.87 -38.45 -7.05
CA ALA A 203 5.86 -39.41 -6.62
C ALA A 203 6.21 -40.85 -7.06
N GLU A 204 6.81 -41.02 -8.24
CA GLU A 204 7.29 -42.32 -8.70
C GLU A 204 8.53 -42.76 -7.91
N ALA A 205 9.46 -41.85 -7.63
CA ALA A 205 10.63 -42.14 -6.80
C ALA A 205 10.25 -42.57 -5.37
N THR A 206 9.28 -41.91 -4.75
CA THR A 206 8.80 -42.28 -3.40
C THR A 206 8.07 -43.63 -3.39
N ARG A 207 7.26 -43.91 -4.42
CA ARG A 207 6.65 -45.24 -4.61
C ARG A 207 7.70 -46.32 -4.81
N ASN A 208 8.69 -46.10 -5.67
CA ASN A 208 9.79 -47.03 -5.92
C ASN A 208 10.65 -47.26 -4.68
N LEU A 209 10.85 -46.22 -3.85
CA LEU A 209 11.57 -46.37 -2.57
C LEU A 209 10.76 -47.23 -1.59
N SER A 210 9.44 -47.03 -1.53
CA SER A 210 8.55 -47.82 -0.69
C SER A 210 8.52 -49.30 -1.10
N THR A 211 8.43 -49.58 -2.41
CA THR A 211 8.45 -50.97 -2.92
C THR A 211 9.80 -51.62 -2.69
N ASN A 212 10.91 -50.92 -2.96
CA ASN A 212 12.25 -51.45 -2.72
C ASN A 212 12.51 -51.73 -1.24
N CYS A 213 12.07 -50.85 -0.34
CA CYS A 213 12.19 -51.06 1.10
C CYS A 213 11.40 -52.31 1.54
N ASN A 214 10.17 -52.46 1.04
CA ASN A 214 9.34 -53.62 1.31
C ASN A 214 9.97 -54.93 0.78
N ASP A 215 10.48 -54.93 -0.45
CA ASP A 215 11.15 -56.09 -1.05
C ASP A 215 12.42 -56.47 -0.29
N GLN A 216 13.18 -55.48 0.18
CA GLN A 216 14.39 -55.71 0.95
C GLN A 216 14.08 -56.22 2.37
N LEU A 217 12.98 -55.77 2.96
CA LEU A 217 12.46 -56.30 4.22
C LEU A 217 12.02 -57.76 4.06
N GLN A 218 11.30 -58.09 2.99
CA GLN A 218 10.88 -59.46 2.69
C GLN A 218 12.08 -60.39 2.43
N LYS A 219 13.10 -59.92 1.70
CA LYS A 219 14.36 -60.65 1.50
C LYS A 219 15.09 -60.90 2.82
N SER A 220 15.14 -59.89 3.70
CA SER A 220 15.77 -60.02 5.02
C SER A 220 15.03 -61.04 5.91
N VAL A 221 13.69 -60.98 5.95
CA VAL A 221 12.88 -61.95 6.69
C VAL A 221 13.07 -63.37 6.15
N ARG A 222 13.12 -63.52 4.82
CA ARG A 222 13.38 -64.81 4.18
C ARG A 222 14.79 -65.34 4.51
N PHE A 223 15.80 -64.50 4.45
CA PHE A 223 17.18 -64.85 4.80
C PHE A 223 17.30 -65.31 6.25
N VAL A 224 16.66 -64.59 7.19
CA VAL A 224 16.62 -64.99 8.61
C VAL A 224 15.93 -66.35 8.78
N ARG A 225 14.82 -66.58 8.07
CA ARG A 225 14.09 -67.85 8.12
C ARG A 225 14.89 -69.03 7.57
N GLU A 226 15.58 -68.83 6.45
CA GLU A 226 16.45 -69.84 5.84
C GLU A 226 17.64 -70.14 6.76
N THR A 227 18.29 -69.12 7.31
CA THR A 227 19.41 -69.29 8.27
C THR A 227 18.99 -70.04 9.54
N ILE A 228 17.79 -69.79 10.07
CA ILE A 228 17.26 -70.51 11.24
C ILE A 228 16.98 -71.98 10.90
N ASN A 229 16.37 -72.25 9.73
CA ASN A 229 16.10 -73.61 9.28
C ASN A 229 17.38 -74.41 9.04
N ASP A 230 18.41 -73.79 8.47
CA ASP A 230 19.71 -74.42 8.24
C ASP A 230 20.47 -74.69 9.55
N ALA A 231 20.24 -73.89 10.60
CA ALA A 231 20.82 -74.11 11.93
C ALA A 231 20.08 -75.17 12.77
N LEU A 232 18.86 -75.55 12.37
CA LEU A 232 18.02 -76.56 13.05
C LEU A 232 18.11 -77.96 12.40
N ASN A 233 18.67 -78.07 11.20
CA ASN A 233 19.01 -79.32 10.52
C ASN A 233 20.46 -79.73 10.81
#